data_AF-A0A8C3FU39-F1
#
_entry.id   AF-A0A8C3FU39-F1
#
_cell.length_a   1.000
_cell.length_b   1.000
_cell.length_c   1.000
_cell.angle_alpha   90.00
_cell.angle_beta   90.00
_cell.angle_gamma   90.00
#
_symmetry.space_group_name_H-M   'P 1'
#
loop_
_entity.id
_entity.type
_entity.pdbx_description
1 polymer ?
#
loop_
_entity_poly.entity_id
_entity_poly.type
_entity_poly.pdbx_seq_one_letter_code
_entity_poly.pdbx_strand_id
1 'polypeptide(L)'
;MKRKWEERLKNVDELASQYKRKPLCPVYRPQLSKPWQPCSVWNLFRRQAQAFNYAKTCKEDVHVFALEMNTEDGQRYYLVTTYTEFWFYYK
;
A
#
# COMPACT_ATOMS: atom_id res chain seq x y z
N MET A 1 -40.67 23.00 -11.22
CA MET A 1 -39.59 22.11 -11.71
C MET A 1 -38.18 22.68 -11.50
N LYS A 2 -37.89 23.94 -11.82
CA LYS A 2 -36.54 24.56 -11.66
C LYS A 2 -35.95 24.53 -10.23
N ARG A 3 -36.69 24.98 -9.21
CA ARG A 3 -36.21 24.99 -7.81
C ARG A 3 -35.75 23.62 -7.29
N LYS A 4 -36.45 22.55 -7.71
CA LYS A 4 -36.10 21.17 -7.36
C LYS A 4 -34.74 20.73 -7.93
N TRP A 5 -34.33 21.33 -9.05
CA TRP A 5 -33.02 21.07 -9.65
C TRP A 5 -31.90 21.84 -8.96
N GLU A 6 -32.16 23.09 -8.56
CA GLU A 6 -31.21 23.91 -7.80
C GLU A 6 -30.87 23.27 -6.44
N GLU A 7 -31.87 22.78 -5.72
CA GLU A 7 -31.66 22.05 -4.45
C GLU A 7 -30.86 20.76 -4.65
N ARG A 8 -31.14 20.00 -5.72
CA ARG A 8 -30.37 18.81 -6.06
C ARG A 8 -28.91 19.14 -6.36
N LEU A 9 -28.67 20.22 -7.10
CA LEU A 9 -27.32 20.66 -7.44
C LEU A 9 -26.53 21.02 -6.18
N LYS A 10 -27.16 21.75 -5.26
CA LYS A 10 -26.56 22.12 -3.97
C LYS A 10 -26.23 20.90 -3.11
N ASN A 11 -27.14 19.93 -3.03
CA ASN A 11 -26.89 18.69 -2.28
C ASN A 11 -25.73 17.88 -2.88
N VAL A 12 -25.61 17.83 -4.20
CA VAL A 12 -24.50 17.15 -4.89
C VAL A 12 -23.17 17.85 -4.59
N ASP A 13 -23.14 19.19 -4.62
CA ASP A 13 -21.92 19.97 -4.36
C ASP A 13 -21.45 19.87 -2.91
N GLU A 14 -22.39 19.89 -1.96
CA GLU A 14 -22.10 19.63 -0.54
C GLU A 14 -21.54 18.22 -0.33
N LEU A 15 -22.12 17.20 -0.98
CA LEU A 15 -21.63 15.83 -0.90
C LEU A 15 -20.23 15.67 -1.52
N ALA A 16 -19.97 16.31 -2.66
CA ALA A 16 -18.64 16.32 -3.29
C ALA A 16 -17.59 16.98 -2.37
N SER A 17 -17.95 18.09 -1.71
CA SER A 17 -17.09 18.77 -0.74
C SER A 17 -16.79 17.89 0.48
N GLN A 18 -17.76 17.11 0.94
CA GLN A 18 -17.56 16.15 2.03
C GLN A 18 -16.58 15.04 1.62
N TYR A 19 -16.73 14.45 0.42
CA TYR A 19 -15.81 13.42 -0.06
C TYR A 19 -14.40 13.93 -0.33
N LYS A 20 -14.21 15.19 -0.73
CA LYS A 20 -12.87 15.80 -0.84
C LYS A 20 -12.19 15.93 0.52
N ARG A 21 -12.93 16.29 1.58
CA ARG A 21 -12.39 16.47 2.94
C ARG A 21 -12.20 15.13 3.67
N LYS A 22 -13.10 14.19 3.44
CA LYS A 22 -13.10 12.83 4.01
C LYS A 22 -13.26 11.85 2.87
N PRO A 23 -12.17 11.53 2.14
CA PRO A 23 -12.25 10.50 1.11
C PRO A 23 -12.77 9.21 1.76
N LEU A 24 -13.68 8.53 1.06
CA LEU A 24 -14.02 7.16 1.42
C LEU A 24 -12.74 6.33 1.44
N CYS A 25 -12.78 5.23 2.21
CA CYS A 25 -11.66 4.32 2.44
C CYS A 25 -10.75 4.20 1.21
N PRO A 26 -9.43 4.14 1.42
CA PRO A 26 -8.46 4.12 0.32
C PRO A 26 -8.89 3.11 -0.74
N VAL A 27 -8.71 3.51 -2.01
CA VAL A 27 -8.97 2.67 -3.19
C VAL A 27 -8.62 1.22 -2.87
N TYR A 28 -9.59 0.32 -3.04
CA TYR A 28 -9.41 -1.10 -2.75
C TYR A 28 -8.09 -1.58 -3.35
N ARG A 29 -7.15 -1.95 -2.47
CA ARG A 29 -5.93 -2.62 -2.88
C ARG A 29 -6.17 -4.11 -2.71
N PRO A 30 -6.17 -4.91 -3.80
CA PRO A 30 -6.27 -6.34 -3.67
C PRO A 30 -5.08 -6.83 -2.82
N GLN A 31 -5.39 -7.31 -1.63
CA GLN A 31 -4.42 -8.01 -0.80
C GLN A 31 -4.39 -9.47 -1.23
N LEU A 32 -3.20 -10.06 -1.32
CA LEU A 32 -3.05 -11.48 -1.59
C LEU A 32 -3.53 -12.34 -0.42
N SER A 33 -3.42 -11.83 0.81
CA SER A 33 -3.91 -12.49 2.01
C SER A 33 -5.42 -12.35 2.13
N LYS A 34 -6.12 -13.47 2.31
CA LYS A 34 -7.51 -13.45 2.77
C LYS A 34 -7.59 -12.93 4.21
N PRO A 35 -8.73 -12.39 4.68
CA PRO A 35 -8.85 -11.82 6.03
C PRO A 35 -8.51 -12.77 7.19
N TRP A 36 -8.54 -14.08 6.94
CA TRP A 36 -8.20 -15.14 7.91
C TRP A 36 -6.79 -15.72 7.73
N GLN A 37 -6.06 -15.29 6.70
CA GLN A 37 -4.67 -15.66 6.49
C GLN A 37 -3.76 -14.65 7.20
N PRO A 38 -2.53 -15.03 7.57
CA PRO A 38 -1.56 -14.08 8.08
C PRO A 38 -1.37 -12.93 7.09
N CYS A 39 -1.17 -11.72 7.63
CA CYS A 39 -0.96 -10.53 6.83
C CYS A 39 0.23 -10.73 5.87
N SER A 40 0.11 -10.17 4.67
CA SER A 40 1.21 -10.12 3.70
C SER A 40 2.46 -9.47 4.31
N VAL A 41 3.62 -10.09 4.09
CA VAL A 41 4.90 -9.61 4.60
C VAL A 41 5.47 -8.63 3.57
N TRP A 42 5.33 -7.33 3.83
CA TRP A 42 5.86 -6.27 2.97
C TRP A 42 6.55 -5.19 3.80
N ASN A 43 7.77 -5.46 4.27
CA ASN A 43 8.49 -4.58 5.18
C ASN A 43 9.75 -3.99 4.54
N LEU A 44 9.91 -2.68 4.65
CA LEU A 44 11.06 -1.93 4.13
C LEU A 44 12.03 -1.52 5.24
N PHE A 45 13.32 -1.75 5.00
CA PHE A 45 14.40 -1.43 5.91
C PHE A 45 15.44 -0.55 5.22
N ARG A 46 16.05 0.37 5.96
CA ARG A 46 17.17 1.18 5.46
C ARG A 46 18.51 0.44 5.53
N ARG A 47 18.66 -0.48 6.50
CA ARG A 47 19.90 -1.24 6.71
C ARG A 47 19.69 -2.70 6.35
N GLN A 48 20.61 -3.25 5.54
CA GLN A 48 20.60 -4.65 5.13
C GLN A 48 20.55 -5.60 6.33
N ALA A 49 21.38 -5.35 7.34
CA ALA A 49 21.44 -6.17 8.55
C ALA A 49 20.08 -6.25 9.27
N GLN A 50 19.29 -5.17 9.28
CA GLN A 50 17.96 -5.18 9.90
C GLN A 50 16.98 -6.04 9.09
N ALA A 51 17.04 -5.98 7.76
CA ALA A 51 16.21 -6.82 6.90
C ALA A 51 16.52 -8.31 7.11
N PHE A 52 17.81 -8.70 7.20
CA PHE A 52 18.18 -10.09 7.46
C PHE A 52 17.82 -10.55 8.87
N ASN A 53 17.97 -9.69 9.88
CA ASN A 53 17.55 -10.02 11.24
C ASN A 53 16.02 -10.23 11.30
N TYR A 54 15.25 -9.40 10.59
CA TYR A 54 13.80 -9.58 10.47
C TYR A 54 13.45 -10.89 9.73
N ALA A 55 14.08 -11.16 8.59
CA ALA A 55 13.86 -12.39 7.83
C ALA A 55 14.11 -13.66 8.66
N LYS A 56 15.11 -13.66 9.55
CA LYS A 56 15.38 -14.76 10.49
C LYS A 56 14.29 -14.96 11.55
N THR A 57 13.51 -13.92 11.86
CA THR A 57 12.40 -14.01 12.84
C THR A 57 11.08 -14.45 12.22
N CYS A 58 10.95 -14.32 10.88
CA CYS A 58 9.79 -14.80 10.14
C CYS A 58 9.76 -16.33 10.11
N LYS A 59 8.56 -16.90 10.14
CA LYS A 59 8.34 -18.35 9.99
C LYS A 59 8.09 -18.72 8.52
N GLU A 60 7.65 -17.75 7.74
CA GLU A 60 7.37 -17.86 6.32
C GLU A 60 8.65 -17.81 5.48
N ASP A 61 8.59 -18.36 4.26
CA ASP A 61 9.69 -18.34 3.30
C ASP A 61 9.83 -16.94 2.68
N VAL A 62 10.51 -16.05 3.40
CA VAL A 62 10.72 -14.65 3.01
C VAL A 62 12.13 -14.41 2.50
N HIS A 63 12.24 -13.44 1.58
CA HIS A 63 13.49 -13.08 0.94
C HIS A 63 13.73 -11.58 1.02
N VAL A 64 15.00 -11.20 0.93
CA VAL A 64 15.46 -9.80 1.01
C VAL A 64 15.79 -9.31 -0.40
N PHE A 65 15.11 -8.26 -0.84
CA PHE A 65 15.33 -7.59 -2.12
C PHE A 65 15.95 -6.21 -1.88
N ALA A 66 16.93 -5.83 -2.70
CA ALA A 66 17.50 -4.49 -2.67
C ALA A 66 16.83 -3.61 -3.73
N LEU A 67 16.24 -2.50 -3.30
CA LEU A 67 15.63 -1.49 -4.16
C LEU A 67 16.56 -0.29 -4.25
N GLU A 68 16.99 0.01 -5.47
CA GLU A 68 17.69 1.25 -5.77
C GLU A 68 16.64 2.36 -5.92
N MET A 69 16.73 3.39 -5.08
CA MET A 69 16.02 4.64 -5.35
C MET A 69 16.85 5.44 -6.35
N ASN A 70 16.18 6.24 -7.19
CA ASN A 70 16.80 7.19 -8.12
C ASN A 70 17.49 8.36 -7.39
N THR A 71 18.24 8.07 -6.32
CA THR A 71 19.14 8.98 -5.65
C THR A 71 20.55 8.70 -6.18
N GLU A 72 21.23 9.75 -6.59
CA GLU A 72 22.56 9.73 -7.22
C GLU A 72 23.64 9.03 -6.34
N ASP A 73 23.35 8.82 -5.05
CA ASP A 73 24.23 8.21 -4.06
C ASP A 73 24.18 6.67 -3.97
N GLY A 74 23.45 5.97 -4.86
CA GLY A 74 23.39 4.50 -4.85
C GLY A 74 22.78 3.92 -3.56
N GLN A 75 21.98 4.73 -2.85
CA GLN A 75 21.36 4.34 -1.60
C GLN A 75 20.27 3.31 -1.84
N ARG A 76 20.36 2.18 -1.13
CA ARG A 76 19.44 1.06 -1.26
C ARG A 76 18.52 0.94 -0.06
N TYR A 77 17.26 0.63 -0.33
CA TYR A 77 16.32 0.11 0.65
C TYR A 77 16.23 -1.40 0.50
N TYR A 78 15.95 -2.08 1.60
CA TYR A 78 15.86 -3.53 1.65
C TYR A 78 14.42 -3.92 1.96
N LEU A 79 13.74 -4.52 0.98
CA LEU A 79 12.38 -5.05 1.13
C LEU A 79 12.48 -6.51 1.57
N VAL A 80 11.67 -6.88 2.56
CA VAL A 80 11.48 -8.28 2.96
C VAL A 80 10.05 -8.70 2.61
N THR A 81 9.94 -9.70 1.74
CA THR A 81 8.66 -10.25 1.27
C THR A 81 8.86 -11.64 0.67
N THR A 82 7.77 -12.33 0.32
CA THR A 82 7.80 -13.64 -0.36
C THR A 82 7.94 -13.45 -1.88
N TYR A 83 8.39 -14.47 -2.61
CA TYR A 83 8.44 -14.38 -4.08
C TYR A 83 7.07 -14.16 -4.71
N THR A 84 6.02 -14.80 -4.18
CA THR A 84 4.66 -14.66 -4.71
C THR A 84 4.13 -13.25 -4.55
N GLU A 85 4.36 -12.64 -3.39
CA GLU A 85 3.97 -11.25 -3.13
C GLU A 85 4.79 -10.26 -3.93
N PHE A 86 6.11 -10.45 -3.99
CA PHE A 86 6.99 -9.63 -4.82
C PHE A 86 6.52 -9.63 -6.28
N TRP A 87 6.29 -10.81 -6.87
CA TRP A 87 5.92 -10.94 -8.27
C TRP A 87 4.52 -10.40 -8.60
N PHE A 88 3.61 -10.38 -7.62
CA PHE A 88 2.29 -9.79 -7.79
C PHE A 88 2.35 -8.27 -7.98
N TYR A 89 3.19 -7.58 -7.20
CA TYR A 89 3.32 -6.13 -7.25
C TYR A 89 4.40 -5.62 -8.22
N TYR A 90 5.34 -6.47 -8.61
CA TYR A 90 6.43 -6.10 -9.52
C TYR A 90 6.00 -6.03 -11.00
N LYS A 91 4.90 -6.71 -11.37
CA LYS A 91 4.39 -6.75 -12.75
C LYS A 91 3.85 -5.42 -13.26
#